data_AF-M5EZE9-F1
#
_entry.id   AF-M5EZE9-F1
#
_cell.length_a   1.000
_cell.length_b   1.000
_cell.length_c   1.000
_cell.angle_alpha   90.00
_cell.angle_beta   90.00
_cell.angle_gamma   90.00
#
_symmetry.space_group_name_H-M   'P 1'
#
loop_
_entity.id
_entity.type
_entity.pdbx_description
1 polymer ?
#
loop_
_entity_poly.entity_id
_entity_poly.type
_entity_poly.pdbx_seq_one_letter_code
_entity_poly.pdbx_strand_id
1 'polypeptide(L)'
;MSGLRQIAFYGKGGIGKSTTSQNTLAALVDLGQRILIVGCDPKADSTRLILNSKAQDTVLHLAAQEGSVEDLELQDVLKIGYRGIKCVESGGPEPGVGCAGRGVITSINFLEENGAYDDVDYVSYDVLGDVVCGGFAMPIREGKAQEIYIVMSGEMMALYAANNIAKGILKYAHSGGVRLGGLICNERQTDRELDLAEALASRLNSKLIHFVPRDNIVQHAELRKMSVIQYAPDSKQAGEYRALAEKIHGNSGQGTIPTPITMEELEDMLLDFGIMKTDEQMLAELQAKEAAKAAAQ
;
A
#
# COMPACT_ATOMS: atom_id res chain seq x y z
N MET A 1 -17.38 12.84 17.78
CA MET A 1 -17.12 12.40 16.40
C MET A 1 -15.62 12.46 16.21
N SER A 2 -14.95 11.34 15.93
CA SER A 2 -13.54 11.36 15.52
C SER A 2 -13.44 12.13 14.20
N GLY A 3 -12.46 13.02 14.07
CA GLY A 3 -12.23 13.75 12.82
C GLY A 3 -11.89 12.80 11.67
N LEU A 4 -12.01 13.31 10.43
CA LEU A 4 -11.65 12.60 9.21
C LEU A 4 -10.25 11.98 9.31
N ARG A 5 -10.13 10.67 9.05
CA ARG A 5 -8.85 9.99 8.98
C ARG A 5 -8.37 9.86 7.55
N GLN A 6 -7.23 10.46 7.25
CA GLN A 6 -6.63 10.42 5.93
C GLN A 6 -5.42 9.49 5.95
N ILE A 7 -5.58 8.32 5.35
CA ILE A 7 -4.60 7.24 5.35
C ILE A 7 -4.04 7.03 3.94
N ALA A 8 -2.81 6.54 3.83
CA ALA A 8 -2.27 6.11 2.54
C ALA A 8 -1.61 4.74 2.63
N PHE A 9 -1.84 3.91 1.62
CA PHE A 9 -1.12 2.66 1.43
C PHE A 9 0.00 2.89 0.41
N TYR A 10 1.23 2.60 0.81
CA TYR A 10 2.41 2.58 -0.05
C TYR A 10 3.00 1.17 -0.11
N GLY A 11 3.85 0.91 -1.09
CA GLY A 11 4.58 -0.35 -1.21
C GLY A 11 5.14 -0.54 -2.61
N LYS A 12 6.05 -1.50 -2.75
CA LYS A 12 6.61 -1.92 -4.04
C LYS A 12 5.51 -2.34 -5.02
N GLY A 13 5.69 -2.06 -6.30
CA GLY A 13 4.84 -2.54 -7.37
C GLY A 13 4.69 -4.07 -7.34
N GLY A 14 3.46 -4.55 -7.52
CA GLY A 14 3.16 -5.98 -7.51
C GLY A 14 3.14 -6.65 -6.14
N ILE A 15 3.36 -5.92 -5.04
CA ILE A 15 3.37 -6.49 -3.68
C ILE A 15 1.98 -6.93 -3.20
N GLY A 16 0.90 -6.44 -3.83
CA GLY A 16 -0.49 -6.67 -3.40
C GLY A 16 -1.12 -5.50 -2.65
N LYS A 17 -0.52 -4.31 -2.73
CA LYS A 17 -0.96 -3.05 -2.12
C LYS A 17 -2.46 -2.77 -2.33
N SER A 18 -2.91 -2.68 -3.58
CA SER A 18 -4.30 -2.37 -3.94
C SER A 18 -5.28 -3.45 -3.49
N THR A 19 -4.88 -4.73 -3.50
CA THR A 19 -5.68 -5.85 -3.00
C THR A 19 -5.87 -5.73 -1.49
N THR A 20 -4.78 -5.53 -0.74
CA THR A 20 -4.81 -5.36 0.71
C THR A 20 -5.61 -4.12 1.11
N SER A 21 -5.39 -3.00 0.43
CA SER A 21 -6.12 -1.74 0.63
C SER A 21 -7.64 -1.94 0.45
N GLN A 22 -8.09 -2.44 -0.70
CA GLN A 22 -9.52 -2.62 -0.99
C GLN A 22 -10.19 -3.60 -0.04
N ASN A 23 -9.54 -4.69 0.34
CA ASN A 23 -10.11 -5.63 1.32
C ASN A 23 -10.21 -5.04 2.72
N THR A 24 -9.18 -4.31 3.16
CA THR A 24 -9.17 -3.62 4.46
C THR A 24 -10.26 -2.56 4.53
N LEU A 25 -10.40 -1.75 3.46
CA LEU A 25 -11.41 -0.71 3.37
C LEU A 25 -12.82 -1.31 3.31
N ALA A 26 -13.01 -2.41 2.56
CA ALA A 26 -14.28 -3.14 2.58
C ALA A 26 -14.65 -3.65 3.99
N ALA A 27 -13.66 -4.09 4.78
CA ALA A 27 -13.86 -4.52 6.17
C ALA A 27 -14.11 -3.34 7.14
N LEU A 28 -13.52 -2.16 6.91
CA LEU A 28 -13.79 -0.96 7.71
C LEU A 28 -15.24 -0.50 7.62
N VAL A 29 -15.95 -0.79 6.52
CA VAL A 29 -17.39 -0.52 6.41
C VAL A 29 -18.21 -1.36 7.39
N ASP A 30 -17.76 -2.59 7.71
CA ASP A 30 -18.42 -3.42 8.74
C ASP A 30 -18.29 -2.80 10.14
N LEU A 31 -17.31 -1.91 10.35
CA LEU A 31 -17.16 -1.08 11.55
C LEU A 31 -17.93 0.25 11.47
N GLY A 32 -18.86 0.39 10.52
CA GLY A 32 -19.70 1.57 10.35
C GLY A 32 -18.99 2.80 9.77
N GLN A 33 -17.82 2.62 9.16
CA GLN A 33 -17.04 3.74 8.63
C GLN A 33 -17.46 4.07 7.19
N ARG A 34 -17.64 5.36 6.90
CA ARG A 34 -17.84 5.89 5.55
C ARG A 34 -16.49 6.17 4.91
N ILE A 35 -16.27 5.68 3.70
CA ILE A 35 -14.93 5.61 3.10
C ILE A 35 -14.94 6.25 1.71
N LEU A 36 -13.91 7.05 1.43
CA LEU A 36 -13.50 7.46 0.09
C LEU A 36 -12.16 6.81 -0.26
N ILE A 37 -12.09 6.17 -1.43
CA ILE A 37 -10.86 5.64 -2.02
C ILE A 37 -10.45 6.57 -3.16
N VAL A 38 -9.21 7.07 -3.09
CA VAL A 38 -8.56 7.83 -4.16
C VAL A 38 -7.40 7.00 -4.68
N GLY A 39 -7.56 6.41 -5.86
CA GLY A 39 -6.49 5.72 -6.55
C GLY A 39 -5.45 6.71 -7.06
N CYS A 40 -4.20 6.57 -6.62
CA CYS A 40 -3.07 7.41 -7.00
C CYS A 40 -1.98 6.61 -7.72
N ASP A 41 -2.28 5.36 -8.10
CA ASP A 41 -1.43 4.50 -8.90
C ASP A 41 -1.82 4.65 -10.38
N PRO A 42 -0.88 4.96 -11.30
CA PRO A 42 -1.20 5.14 -12.72
C PRO A 42 -1.80 3.89 -13.39
N LYS A 43 -1.73 2.73 -12.73
CA LYS A 43 -2.39 1.49 -13.17
C LYS A 43 -3.94 1.59 -13.15
N ALA A 44 -4.50 2.51 -12.36
CA ALA A 44 -5.93 2.81 -12.28
C ALA A 44 -6.85 1.61 -11.96
N ASP A 45 -6.40 0.70 -11.07
CA ASP A 45 -7.18 -0.47 -10.62
C ASP A 45 -7.35 -0.55 -9.08
N SER A 46 -7.14 0.57 -8.40
CA SER A 46 -7.23 0.76 -6.95
C SER A 46 -8.66 0.65 -6.40
N THR A 47 -9.66 0.77 -7.27
CA THR A 47 -11.10 0.77 -6.94
C THR A 47 -11.87 -0.40 -7.57
N ARG A 48 -11.18 -1.19 -8.41
CA ARG A 48 -11.77 -2.24 -9.26
C ARG A 48 -12.59 -3.27 -8.47
N LEU A 49 -12.08 -3.72 -7.33
CA LEU A 49 -12.69 -4.76 -6.49
C LEU A 49 -13.89 -4.24 -5.69
N ILE A 50 -13.95 -2.92 -5.46
CA ILE A 50 -15.05 -2.26 -4.76
C ILE A 50 -16.20 -1.96 -5.71
N LEU A 51 -15.88 -1.62 -6.97
CA LEU A 51 -16.87 -1.30 -8.00
C LEU A 51 -17.38 -2.53 -8.75
N ASN A 52 -16.79 -3.72 -8.55
CA ASN A 52 -17.08 -4.93 -9.32
C ASN A 52 -16.94 -4.73 -10.85
N SER A 53 -16.09 -3.77 -11.26
CA SER A 53 -15.95 -3.31 -12.64
C SER A 53 -14.62 -3.75 -13.25
N LYS A 54 -14.40 -3.49 -14.55
CA LYS A 54 -13.07 -3.74 -15.16
C LYS A 54 -12.07 -2.66 -14.76
N ALA A 55 -12.50 -1.43 -14.86
CA ALA A 55 -11.82 -0.20 -14.47
C ALA A 55 -12.90 0.88 -14.40
N GLN A 56 -12.56 2.01 -13.80
CA GLN A 56 -13.34 3.24 -13.84
C GLN A 56 -12.60 4.24 -14.73
N ASP A 57 -13.33 5.13 -15.41
CA ASP A 57 -12.71 6.30 -16.01
C ASP A 57 -12.05 7.16 -14.93
N THR A 58 -10.88 7.71 -15.28
CA THR A 58 -10.03 8.45 -14.35
C THR A 58 -10.28 9.95 -14.46
N VAL A 59 -9.98 10.70 -13.41
CA VAL A 59 -10.11 12.17 -13.39
C VAL A 59 -9.35 12.78 -14.56
N LEU A 60 -8.10 12.40 -14.79
CA LEU A 60 -7.29 12.95 -15.87
C LEU A 60 -7.78 12.53 -17.25
N HIS A 61 -8.34 11.33 -17.39
CA HIS A 61 -8.89 10.88 -18.66
C HIS A 61 -10.12 11.69 -19.05
N LEU A 62 -11.04 11.90 -18.09
CA LEU A 62 -12.25 12.68 -18.30
C LEU A 62 -11.92 14.16 -18.50
N ALA A 63 -10.98 14.72 -17.74
CA ALA A 63 -10.52 16.09 -17.91
C ALA A 63 -9.94 16.32 -19.31
N ALA A 64 -9.22 15.34 -19.87
CA ALA A 64 -8.71 15.42 -21.24
C ALA A 64 -9.80 15.35 -22.30
N GLN A 65 -10.95 14.74 -22.01
CA GLN A 65 -12.11 14.68 -22.91
C GLN A 65 -12.95 15.96 -22.87
N GLU A 66 -13.20 16.50 -21.67
CA GLU A 66 -13.98 17.73 -21.47
C GLU A 66 -13.16 19.01 -21.73
N GLY A 67 -11.83 18.92 -21.66
CA GLY A 67 -10.89 19.97 -22.02
C GLY A 67 -10.01 20.43 -20.85
N SER A 68 -10.59 20.52 -19.66
CA SER A 68 -9.87 20.86 -18.42
C SER A 68 -10.45 20.14 -17.20
N VAL A 69 -9.77 20.22 -16.05
CA VAL A 69 -10.29 19.63 -14.80
C VAL A 69 -11.39 20.51 -14.20
N GLU A 70 -11.38 21.79 -14.52
CA GLU A 70 -12.34 22.79 -14.09
C GLU A 70 -13.73 22.61 -14.74
N ASP A 71 -13.78 21.88 -15.87
CA ASP A 71 -15.01 21.55 -16.58
C ASP A 71 -15.68 20.25 -16.08
N LEU A 72 -15.04 19.53 -15.15
CA LEU A 72 -15.57 18.28 -14.60
C LEU A 72 -16.49 18.52 -13.41
N GLU A 73 -17.54 17.71 -13.30
CA GLU A 73 -18.37 17.64 -12.10
C GLU A 73 -18.00 16.42 -11.25
N LEU A 74 -18.16 16.50 -9.92
CA LEU A 74 -17.79 15.40 -9.01
C LEU A 74 -18.48 14.07 -9.38
N GLN A 75 -19.74 14.14 -9.82
CA GLN A 75 -20.55 12.98 -10.22
C GLN A 75 -20.01 12.23 -11.44
N ASP A 76 -19.19 12.88 -12.27
CA ASP A 76 -18.60 12.26 -13.46
C ASP A 76 -17.51 11.27 -13.04
N VAL A 77 -16.71 11.65 -12.04
CA VAL A 77 -15.55 10.88 -11.57
C VAL A 77 -15.82 10.03 -10.34
N LEU A 78 -16.79 10.38 -9.49
CA LEU A 78 -17.06 9.67 -8.25
C LEU A 78 -18.09 8.57 -8.47
N LYS A 79 -17.70 7.32 -8.20
CA LYS A 79 -18.61 6.18 -8.24
C LYS A 79 -18.78 5.58 -6.86
N ILE A 80 -19.95 4.98 -6.62
CA ILE A 80 -20.28 4.34 -5.35
C ILE A 80 -20.26 2.82 -5.57
N GLY A 81 -19.45 2.12 -4.79
CA GLY A 81 -19.30 0.66 -4.86
C GLY A 81 -19.83 -0.07 -3.65
N TYR A 82 -19.17 -1.17 -3.29
CA TYR A 82 -19.52 -2.05 -2.19
C TYR A 82 -19.88 -1.27 -0.92
N ARG A 83 -21.11 -1.49 -0.44
CA ARG A 83 -21.67 -0.92 0.80
C ARG A 83 -21.47 0.60 0.94
N GLY A 84 -21.51 1.35 -0.16
CA GLY A 84 -21.47 2.81 -0.13
C GLY A 84 -20.08 3.42 -0.13
N ILE A 85 -19.01 2.63 -0.32
CA ILE A 85 -17.66 3.17 -0.50
C ILE A 85 -17.62 4.06 -1.74
N LYS A 86 -17.15 5.30 -1.58
CA LYS A 86 -16.93 6.24 -2.69
C LYS A 86 -15.56 5.91 -3.32
N CYS A 87 -15.50 5.90 -4.64
CA CYS A 87 -14.33 5.51 -5.42
C CYS A 87 -14.01 6.55 -6.49
N VAL A 88 -12.74 6.92 -6.60
CA VAL A 88 -12.19 7.76 -7.67
C VAL A 88 -10.82 7.21 -8.06
N GLU A 89 -10.50 7.23 -9.36
CA GLU A 89 -9.14 7.00 -9.86
C GLU A 89 -8.56 8.31 -10.39
N SER A 90 -7.39 8.71 -9.91
CA SER A 90 -6.70 9.90 -10.43
C SER A 90 -6.29 9.68 -11.88
N GLY A 91 -5.80 8.47 -12.18
CA GLY A 91 -5.18 8.15 -13.45
C GLY A 91 -3.74 8.62 -13.56
N GLY A 92 -3.14 8.38 -14.70
CA GLY A 92 -1.78 8.80 -15.02
C GLY A 92 -1.69 9.22 -16.49
N PRO A 93 -0.63 9.92 -16.87
CA PRO A 93 -0.38 10.23 -18.27
C PRO A 93 -0.08 8.93 -19.04
N GLU A 94 -0.16 9.01 -20.37
CA GLU A 94 0.24 7.89 -21.22
C GLU A 94 1.68 7.43 -20.92
N PRO A 95 1.98 6.12 -20.96
CA PRO A 95 3.33 5.62 -20.72
C PRO A 95 4.37 6.32 -21.59
N GLY A 96 5.38 6.93 -20.95
CA GLY A 96 6.43 7.69 -21.63
C GLY A 96 6.14 9.19 -21.80
N VAL A 97 4.99 9.68 -21.36
CA VAL A 97 4.59 11.09 -21.45
C VAL A 97 4.23 11.64 -20.05
N GLY A 98 4.48 12.94 -19.82
CA GLY A 98 3.99 13.65 -18.65
C GLY A 98 4.58 13.23 -17.30
N CYS A 99 3.87 13.56 -16.22
CA CYS A 99 4.26 13.23 -14.85
C CYS A 99 3.05 12.71 -14.07
N ALA A 100 3.03 11.41 -13.77
CA ALA A 100 1.96 10.77 -12.98
C ALA A 100 1.73 11.48 -11.64
N GLY A 101 2.80 11.91 -11.00
CA GLY A 101 2.71 12.67 -9.75
C GLY A 101 1.96 13.99 -9.87
N ARG A 102 2.02 14.70 -11.02
CA ARG A 102 1.23 15.93 -11.23
C ARG A 102 -0.27 15.60 -11.38
N GLY A 103 -0.57 14.47 -12.01
CA GLY A 103 -1.93 13.97 -12.15
C GLY A 103 -2.62 13.68 -10.83
N VAL A 104 -1.89 13.07 -9.89
CA VAL A 104 -2.35 12.84 -8.51
C VAL A 104 -2.68 14.15 -7.80
N ILE A 105 -1.81 15.16 -7.92
CA ILE A 105 -2.02 16.49 -7.31
C ILE A 105 -3.31 17.12 -7.83
N THR A 106 -3.45 17.19 -9.16
CA THR A 106 -4.64 17.76 -9.80
C THR A 106 -5.92 17.06 -9.36
N SER A 107 -5.89 15.73 -9.29
CA SER A 107 -7.07 14.94 -8.88
C SER A 107 -7.44 15.14 -7.42
N ILE A 108 -6.45 15.17 -6.50
CA ILE A 108 -6.71 15.39 -5.08
C ILE A 108 -7.31 16.78 -4.84
N ASN A 109 -6.74 17.82 -5.45
CA ASN A 109 -7.23 19.19 -5.29
C ASN A 109 -8.66 19.33 -5.83
N PHE A 110 -8.94 18.78 -7.02
CA PHE A 110 -10.28 18.74 -7.60
C PHE A 110 -11.29 18.09 -6.64
N LEU A 111 -10.94 16.95 -6.05
CA LEU A 111 -11.84 16.23 -5.15
C LEU A 111 -12.11 16.98 -3.84
N GLU A 112 -11.11 17.67 -3.29
CA GLU A 112 -11.29 18.51 -2.11
C GLU A 112 -12.17 19.73 -2.40
N GLU A 113 -11.90 20.44 -3.49
CA GLU A 113 -12.63 21.65 -3.87
C GLU A 113 -14.11 21.38 -4.20
N ASN A 114 -14.41 20.17 -4.68
CA ASN A 114 -15.77 19.75 -5.04
C ASN A 114 -16.50 18.96 -3.95
N GLY A 115 -15.99 18.92 -2.71
CA GLY A 115 -16.70 18.32 -1.57
C GLY A 115 -16.74 16.79 -1.53
N ALA A 116 -15.82 16.09 -2.21
CA ALA A 116 -15.78 14.62 -2.20
C ALA A 116 -15.52 14.05 -0.78
N TYR A 117 -14.86 14.85 0.05
CA TYR A 117 -14.44 14.55 1.43
C TYR A 117 -15.55 14.81 2.44
N ASP A 118 -16.69 15.35 2.00
CA ASP A 118 -17.84 15.55 2.87
C ASP A 118 -18.49 14.20 3.21
N ASP A 119 -18.92 14.07 4.46
CA ASP A 119 -19.61 12.89 4.97
C ASP A 119 -18.83 11.57 4.83
N VAL A 120 -17.50 11.62 4.93
CA VAL A 120 -16.66 10.43 5.05
C VAL A 120 -15.84 10.44 6.34
N ASP A 121 -15.59 9.26 6.88
CA ASP A 121 -14.80 9.06 8.10
C ASP A 121 -13.35 8.69 7.74
N TYR A 122 -13.14 8.09 6.56
CA TYR A 122 -11.82 7.80 5.98
C TYR A 122 -11.67 8.32 4.55
N VAL A 123 -10.51 8.89 4.25
CA VAL A 123 -9.98 8.97 2.88
C VAL A 123 -8.75 8.10 2.79
N SER A 124 -8.72 7.18 1.83
CA SER A 124 -7.60 6.29 1.58
C SER A 124 -6.95 6.58 0.24
N TYR A 125 -5.66 6.88 0.24
CA TYR A 125 -4.86 7.04 -0.97
C TYR A 125 -4.10 5.74 -1.27
N ASP A 126 -4.33 5.16 -2.44
CA ASP A 126 -3.56 4.01 -2.92
C ASP A 126 -2.42 4.50 -3.82
N VAL A 127 -1.20 4.62 -3.28
CA VAL A 127 -0.10 5.36 -3.93
C VAL A 127 0.99 4.43 -4.46
N LEU A 128 1.52 4.74 -5.64
CA LEU A 128 2.69 4.04 -6.19
C LEU A 128 3.91 4.23 -5.27
N GLY A 129 4.49 3.13 -4.78
CA GLY A 129 5.61 3.17 -3.83
C GLY A 129 6.99 2.89 -4.43
N ASP A 130 7.09 2.53 -5.71
CA ASP A 130 8.38 2.25 -6.37
C ASP A 130 9.24 3.50 -6.55
N VAL A 131 8.59 4.65 -6.75
CA VAL A 131 9.24 5.94 -7.00
C VAL A 131 8.66 6.98 -6.04
N VAL A 132 9.41 7.32 -5.00
CA VAL A 132 9.02 8.37 -4.05
C VAL A 132 9.47 9.75 -4.57
N CYS A 133 9.11 10.08 -5.82
CA CYS A 133 9.40 11.39 -6.40
C CYS A 133 8.44 12.46 -5.85
N GLY A 134 8.73 13.74 -6.13
CA GLY A 134 8.01 14.86 -5.52
C GLY A 134 6.49 14.86 -5.68
N GLY A 135 5.94 14.23 -6.73
CA GLY A 135 4.49 14.13 -6.93
C GLY A 135 3.85 12.94 -6.22
N PHE A 136 4.46 11.75 -6.23
CA PHE A 136 3.97 10.61 -5.43
C PHE A 136 4.16 10.79 -3.92
N ALA A 137 5.07 11.70 -3.53
CA ALA A 137 5.20 12.16 -2.17
C ALA A 137 4.19 13.26 -1.81
N MET A 138 3.35 13.76 -2.72
CA MET A 138 2.44 14.87 -2.41
C MET A 138 1.46 14.57 -1.28
N PRO A 139 0.80 13.38 -1.20
CA PRO A 139 -0.07 13.08 -0.08
C PRO A 139 0.64 13.22 1.28
N ILE A 140 1.93 12.87 1.34
CA ILE A 140 2.79 13.01 2.51
C ILE A 140 3.22 14.48 2.71
N ARG A 141 3.71 15.13 1.64
CA ARG A 141 4.31 16.47 1.66
C ARG A 141 3.31 17.57 2.01
N GLU A 142 2.10 17.47 1.48
CA GLU A 142 1.04 18.48 1.68
C GLU A 142 0.12 18.12 2.84
N GLY A 143 0.48 17.09 3.62
CA GLY A 143 -0.26 16.68 4.80
C GLY A 143 -1.66 16.15 4.49
N LYS A 144 -1.92 15.72 3.25
CA LYS A 144 -3.19 15.10 2.85
C LYS A 144 -3.36 13.77 3.58
N ALA A 145 -2.34 12.91 3.57
CA ALA A 145 -2.31 11.68 4.35
C ALA A 145 -1.48 11.88 5.62
N GLN A 146 -2.10 11.73 6.78
CA GLN A 146 -1.42 11.86 8.08
C GLN A 146 -0.91 10.51 8.60
N GLU A 147 -1.48 9.41 8.13
CA GLU A 147 -1.17 8.07 8.60
C GLU A 147 -0.85 7.13 7.44
N ILE A 148 0.40 6.68 7.38
CA ILE A 148 0.91 5.90 6.26
C ILE A 148 1.07 4.44 6.66
N TYR A 149 0.60 3.54 5.81
CA TYR A 149 0.78 2.10 5.93
C TYR A 149 1.61 1.58 4.76
N ILE A 150 2.67 0.83 5.06
CA ILE A 150 3.56 0.29 4.03
C ILE A 150 3.32 -1.21 3.88
N VAL A 151 2.84 -1.62 2.71
CA VAL A 151 2.69 -3.02 2.33
C VAL A 151 4.03 -3.55 1.81
N MET A 152 4.53 -4.60 2.42
CA MET A 152 5.83 -5.21 2.14
C MET A 152 5.76 -6.75 2.23
N SER A 153 6.87 -7.43 1.95
CA SER A 153 7.06 -8.88 2.10
C SER A 153 8.50 -9.16 2.53
N GLY A 154 8.85 -10.42 2.79
CA GLY A 154 10.23 -10.84 3.11
C GLY A 154 11.23 -10.68 1.96
N GLU A 155 10.77 -10.41 0.72
CA GLU A 155 11.65 -10.10 -0.40
C GLU A 155 12.54 -8.85 -0.16
N MET A 156 13.84 -8.95 -0.46
CA MET A 156 14.81 -7.85 -0.30
C MET A 156 14.33 -6.53 -0.92
N MET A 157 13.82 -6.57 -2.15
CA MET A 157 13.35 -5.36 -2.82
C MET A 157 12.12 -4.73 -2.15
N ALA A 158 11.28 -5.53 -1.49
CA ALA A 158 10.13 -5.01 -0.74
C ALA A 158 10.58 -4.35 0.57
N LEU A 159 11.55 -4.94 1.28
CA LEU A 159 12.18 -4.34 2.45
C LEU A 159 12.89 -3.02 2.10
N TYR A 160 13.65 -3.01 1.00
CA TYR A 160 14.32 -1.82 0.47
C TYR A 160 13.32 -0.70 0.12
N ALA A 161 12.24 -1.04 -0.58
CA ALA A 161 11.19 -0.08 -0.91
C ALA A 161 10.53 0.49 0.36
N ALA A 162 10.22 -0.36 1.34
CA ALA A 162 9.67 0.08 2.63
C ALA A 162 10.60 1.07 3.35
N ASN A 163 11.90 0.78 3.39
CA ASN A 163 12.90 1.68 3.96
C ASN A 163 12.99 3.03 3.21
N ASN A 164 12.90 3.02 1.88
CA ASN A 164 12.91 4.26 1.09
C ASN A 164 11.63 5.09 1.26
N ILE A 165 10.46 4.46 1.36
CA ILE A 165 9.21 5.15 1.70
C ILE A 165 9.32 5.77 3.10
N ALA A 166 9.90 5.05 4.06
CA ALA A 166 10.17 5.59 5.40
C ALA A 166 11.08 6.83 5.38
N LYS A 167 12.10 6.89 4.49
CA LYS A 167 12.89 8.12 4.27
C LYS A 167 12.03 9.28 3.78
N GLY A 168 11.10 9.01 2.87
CA GLY A 168 10.12 9.98 2.40
C GLY A 168 9.24 10.52 3.53
N ILE A 169 8.74 9.65 4.41
CA ILE A 169 7.95 10.04 5.59
C ILE A 169 8.79 10.89 6.55
N LEU A 170 10.00 10.44 6.92
CA LEU A 170 10.91 11.16 7.82
C LEU A 170 11.16 12.60 7.34
N LYS A 171 11.36 12.79 6.03
CA LYS A 171 11.59 14.10 5.42
C LYS A 171 10.48 15.11 5.70
N TYR A 172 9.23 14.65 5.80
CA TYR A 172 8.05 15.51 5.99
C TYR A 172 7.38 15.38 7.37
N ALA A 173 7.84 14.46 8.20
CA ALA A 173 7.25 14.18 9.51
C ALA A 173 7.22 15.41 10.44
N HIS A 174 8.27 16.24 10.39
CA HIS A 174 8.39 17.44 11.24
C HIS A 174 7.61 18.64 10.72
N SER A 175 7.48 18.79 9.39
CA SER A 175 6.80 19.94 8.78
C SER A 175 5.31 19.69 8.49
N GLY A 176 4.93 18.45 8.15
CA GLY A 176 3.60 18.09 7.65
C GLY A 176 2.78 17.19 8.58
N GLY A 177 3.33 16.78 9.73
CA GLY A 177 2.61 15.98 10.73
C GLY A 177 2.45 14.49 10.40
N VAL A 178 2.80 14.06 9.18
CA VAL A 178 2.70 12.68 8.70
C VAL A 178 3.46 11.69 9.60
N ARG A 179 2.88 10.50 9.78
CA ARG A 179 3.43 9.41 10.59
C ARG A 179 3.33 8.06 9.89
N LEU A 180 4.25 7.16 10.23
CA LEU A 180 4.16 5.75 9.86
C LEU A 180 3.24 5.03 10.85
N GLY A 181 2.05 4.63 10.41
CA GLY A 181 1.07 3.89 11.20
C GLY A 181 1.44 2.42 11.42
N GLY A 182 2.15 1.83 10.45
CA GLY A 182 2.73 0.49 10.58
C GLY A 182 3.11 -0.14 9.25
N LEU A 183 3.83 -1.26 9.34
CA LEU A 183 4.08 -2.15 8.21
C LEU A 183 2.99 -3.21 8.14
N ILE A 184 2.58 -3.57 6.92
CA ILE A 184 1.70 -4.70 6.64
C ILE A 184 2.50 -5.69 5.81
N CYS A 185 2.76 -6.87 6.36
CA CYS A 185 3.41 -7.93 5.59
C CYS A 185 2.34 -8.66 4.77
N ASN A 186 2.52 -8.74 3.45
CA ASN A 186 1.71 -9.55 2.56
C ASN A 186 2.55 -10.76 2.10
N GLU A 187 2.24 -11.91 2.69
CA GLU A 187 3.08 -13.11 2.64
C GLU A 187 3.41 -13.54 1.20
N ARG A 188 4.71 -13.79 0.98
CA ARG A 188 5.28 -14.40 -0.23
C ARG A 188 5.81 -15.80 0.01
N GLN A 189 5.64 -16.32 1.23
CA GLN A 189 6.08 -17.64 1.67
C GLN A 189 7.62 -17.76 1.61
N THR A 190 8.32 -16.68 1.96
CA THR A 190 9.77 -16.71 2.14
C THR A 190 10.14 -17.23 3.53
N ASP A 191 11.33 -17.77 3.69
CA ASP A 191 11.80 -18.27 4.98
C ASP A 191 11.80 -17.14 6.03
N ARG A 192 11.26 -17.43 7.22
CA ARG A 192 11.20 -16.51 8.38
C ARG A 192 10.60 -15.13 8.06
N GLU A 193 9.65 -15.08 7.12
CA GLU A 193 9.07 -13.82 6.63
C GLU A 193 8.44 -12.95 7.72
N LEU A 194 7.75 -13.57 8.68
CA LEU A 194 7.17 -12.86 9.82
C LEU A 194 8.25 -12.21 10.68
N ASP A 195 9.29 -12.97 11.05
CA ASP A 195 10.37 -12.48 11.90
C ASP A 195 11.12 -11.31 11.23
N LEU A 196 11.35 -11.40 9.92
CA LEU A 196 11.94 -10.32 9.13
C LEU A 196 11.08 -9.05 9.14
N ALA A 197 9.77 -9.21 8.93
CA ALA A 197 8.86 -8.08 8.88
C ALA A 197 8.76 -7.38 10.25
N GLU A 198 8.75 -8.14 11.34
CA GLU A 198 8.81 -7.60 12.71
C GLU A 198 10.14 -6.90 13.00
N ALA A 199 11.27 -7.50 12.58
CA ALA A 199 12.59 -6.91 12.76
C ALA A 199 12.72 -5.58 12.01
N LEU A 200 12.30 -5.52 10.74
CA LEU A 200 12.30 -4.27 9.98
C LEU A 200 11.40 -3.23 10.63
N ALA A 201 10.19 -3.61 11.05
CA ALA A 201 9.28 -2.69 11.70
C ALA A 201 9.90 -2.07 12.96
N SER A 202 10.55 -2.88 13.79
CA SER A 202 11.24 -2.41 14.99
C SER A 202 12.40 -1.47 14.65
N ARG A 203 13.25 -1.82 13.66
CA ARG A 203 14.39 -0.98 13.24
C ARG A 203 13.95 0.36 12.65
N LEU A 204 12.78 0.39 12.00
CA LEU A 204 12.15 1.61 11.49
C LEU A 204 11.43 2.42 12.58
N ASN A 205 11.57 2.09 13.87
CA ASN A 205 10.81 2.70 14.96
C ASN A 205 9.29 2.64 14.72
N SER A 206 8.79 1.47 14.33
CA SER A 206 7.38 1.25 14.01
C SER A 206 6.93 -0.14 14.48
N LYS A 207 5.80 -0.60 13.96
CA LYS A 207 5.23 -1.91 14.28
C LYS A 207 4.76 -2.63 13.02
N LEU A 208 4.84 -3.96 13.04
CA LEU A 208 4.11 -4.79 12.11
C LEU A 208 2.64 -4.79 12.55
N ILE A 209 1.78 -4.04 11.86
CA ILE A 209 0.38 -3.94 12.26
C ILE A 209 -0.35 -5.26 12.00
N HIS A 210 -0.01 -5.95 10.91
CA HIS A 210 -0.61 -7.23 10.58
C HIS A 210 0.26 -8.01 9.58
N PHE A 211 0.15 -9.33 9.64
CA PHE A 211 0.73 -10.26 8.68
C PHE A 211 -0.43 -10.92 7.93
N VAL A 212 -0.57 -10.59 6.64
CA VAL A 212 -1.64 -11.11 5.77
C VAL A 212 -1.12 -12.39 5.11
N PRO A 213 -1.67 -13.57 5.44
CA PRO A 213 -1.23 -14.82 4.87
C PRO A 213 -1.62 -14.96 3.39
N ARG A 214 -0.89 -15.80 2.68
CA ARG A 214 -1.12 -16.11 1.26
C ARG A 214 -2.26 -17.12 1.14
N ASP A 215 -3.36 -16.71 0.53
CA ASP A 215 -4.51 -17.60 0.26
C ASP A 215 -5.02 -17.43 -1.19
N ASN A 216 -5.24 -18.56 -1.87
CA ASN A 216 -5.76 -18.63 -3.24
C ASN A 216 -7.18 -18.05 -3.39
N ILE A 217 -7.92 -17.94 -2.29
CA ILE A 217 -9.24 -17.30 -2.28
C ILE A 217 -9.19 -15.84 -2.73
N VAL A 218 -8.04 -15.16 -2.52
CA VAL A 218 -7.81 -13.80 -2.99
C VAL A 218 -7.89 -13.76 -4.51
N GLN A 219 -7.19 -14.66 -5.20
CA GLN A 219 -7.25 -14.74 -6.67
C GLN A 219 -8.66 -15.09 -7.16
N HIS A 220 -9.36 -16.01 -6.47
CA HIS A 220 -10.74 -16.35 -6.82
C HIS A 220 -11.71 -15.17 -6.69
N ALA A 221 -11.50 -14.29 -5.70
CA ALA A 221 -12.28 -13.06 -5.52
C ALA A 221 -11.93 -12.02 -6.59
N GLU A 222 -10.64 -11.79 -6.86
CA GLU A 222 -10.15 -10.84 -7.86
C GLU A 222 -10.61 -11.20 -9.29
N LEU A 223 -10.65 -12.49 -9.64
CA LEU A 223 -11.18 -12.95 -10.93
C LEU A 223 -12.67 -12.61 -11.12
N ARG A 224 -13.41 -12.49 -10.01
CA ARG A 224 -14.80 -12.01 -9.98
C ARG A 224 -14.92 -10.52 -9.72
N LYS A 225 -13.79 -9.81 -9.65
CA LYS A 225 -13.67 -8.37 -9.37
C LYS A 225 -14.29 -7.99 -8.02
N MET A 226 -14.23 -8.88 -7.04
CA MET A 226 -14.75 -8.63 -5.70
C MET A 226 -13.61 -8.63 -4.70
N SER A 227 -13.79 -7.91 -3.59
CA SER A 227 -12.98 -8.15 -2.39
C SER A 227 -13.30 -9.53 -1.80
N VAL A 228 -12.39 -10.11 -1.04
CA VAL A 228 -12.63 -11.34 -0.26
C VAL A 228 -13.75 -11.11 0.76
N ILE A 229 -13.81 -9.92 1.36
CA ILE A 229 -14.89 -9.51 2.27
C ILE A 229 -16.27 -9.68 1.63
N GLN A 230 -16.41 -9.30 0.34
CA GLN A 230 -17.66 -9.47 -0.40
C GLN A 230 -17.84 -10.91 -0.93
N TYR A 231 -16.77 -11.51 -1.47
CA TYR A 231 -16.83 -12.78 -2.19
C TYR A 231 -17.01 -13.99 -1.26
N ALA A 232 -16.29 -14.02 -0.15
CA ALA A 232 -16.25 -15.13 0.80
C ALA A 232 -16.15 -14.60 2.23
N PRO A 233 -17.22 -13.97 2.75
CA PRO A 233 -17.21 -13.26 4.03
C PRO A 233 -16.85 -14.13 5.22
N ASP A 234 -17.12 -15.44 5.17
CA ASP A 234 -16.86 -16.39 6.26
C ASP A 234 -15.50 -17.10 6.12
N SER A 235 -14.69 -16.74 5.12
CA SER A 235 -13.37 -17.33 4.92
C SER A 235 -12.36 -16.87 5.97
N LYS A 236 -11.32 -17.68 6.19
CA LYS A 236 -10.19 -17.30 7.06
C LYS A 236 -9.55 -16.00 6.60
N GLN A 237 -9.33 -15.84 5.29
CA GLN A 237 -8.75 -14.64 4.71
C GLN A 237 -9.62 -13.39 4.92
N ALA A 238 -10.96 -13.51 4.88
CA ALA A 238 -11.83 -12.39 5.27
C ALA A 238 -11.63 -12.03 6.75
N GLY A 239 -11.42 -13.01 7.63
CA GLY A 239 -11.04 -12.81 9.03
C GLY A 239 -9.75 -12.01 9.19
N GLU A 240 -8.71 -12.32 8.42
CA GLU A 240 -7.43 -11.59 8.46
C GLU A 240 -7.60 -10.12 8.04
N TYR A 241 -8.35 -9.85 6.97
CA TYR A 241 -8.64 -8.47 6.57
C TYR A 241 -9.50 -7.70 7.58
N ARG A 242 -10.43 -8.35 8.28
CA ARG A 242 -11.16 -7.74 9.40
C ARG A 242 -10.24 -7.43 10.57
N ALA A 243 -9.35 -8.35 10.93
CA ALA A 243 -8.36 -8.11 11.97
C ALA A 243 -7.40 -6.96 11.61
N LEU A 244 -6.96 -6.86 10.36
CA LEU A 244 -6.19 -5.73 9.86
C LEU A 244 -6.99 -4.42 9.96
N ALA A 245 -8.24 -4.40 9.52
CA ALA A 245 -9.12 -3.24 9.60
C ALA A 245 -9.36 -2.79 11.05
N GLU A 246 -9.62 -3.71 11.98
CA GLU A 246 -9.76 -3.44 13.41
C GLU A 246 -8.49 -2.84 14.00
N LYS A 247 -7.31 -3.38 13.65
CA LYS A 247 -6.03 -2.84 14.13
C LYS A 247 -5.75 -1.45 13.56
N ILE A 248 -6.03 -1.20 12.29
CA ILE A 248 -5.91 0.14 11.67
C ILE A 248 -6.89 1.12 12.32
N HIS A 249 -8.14 0.70 12.51
CA HIS A 249 -9.16 1.50 13.17
C HIS A 249 -8.73 1.84 14.61
N GLY A 250 -8.37 0.82 15.39
CA GLY A 250 -7.89 0.94 16.77
C GLY A 250 -6.59 1.75 16.89
N ASN A 251 -5.75 1.77 15.85
CA ASN A 251 -4.55 2.60 15.82
C ASN A 251 -4.86 4.09 16.00
N SER A 252 -6.06 4.54 15.62
CA SER A 252 -6.58 5.88 15.95
C SER A 252 -5.63 7.04 15.57
N GLY A 253 -4.91 6.93 14.44
CA GLY A 253 -3.94 7.93 14.01
C GLY A 253 -2.60 7.91 14.76
N GLN A 254 -2.36 6.94 15.65
CA GLN A 254 -1.10 6.78 16.37
C GLN A 254 -0.05 6.16 15.45
N GLY A 255 0.75 7.01 14.83
CA GLY A 255 1.94 6.58 14.09
C GLY A 255 3.22 7.15 14.70
N THR A 256 4.34 6.64 14.22
CA THR A 256 5.68 7.07 14.64
C THR A 256 6.39 7.87 13.55
N ILE A 257 7.40 8.63 13.95
CA ILE A 257 8.39 9.14 12.99
C ILE A 257 9.38 8.01 12.74
N PRO A 258 9.48 7.49 11.50
CA PRO A 258 10.31 6.33 11.25
C PRO A 258 11.80 6.66 11.33
N THR A 259 12.62 5.64 11.60
CA THR A 259 14.09 5.70 11.59
C THR A 259 14.63 4.83 10.46
N PRO A 260 14.72 5.34 9.21
CA PRO A 260 15.24 4.57 8.10
C PRO A 260 16.65 4.08 8.36
N ILE A 261 16.92 2.85 7.94
CA ILE A 261 18.21 2.19 8.11
C ILE A 261 19.07 2.32 6.86
N THR A 262 20.36 2.09 7.00
CA THR A 262 21.31 2.00 5.89
C THR A 262 21.10 0.70 5.10
N MET A 263 21.77 0.60 3.94
CA MET A 263 21.75 -0.65 3.16
C MET A 263 22.49 -1.77 3.89
N GLU A 264 23.62 -1.44 4.52
CA GLU A 264 24.42 -2.37 5.32
C GLU A 264 23.59 -2.95 6.47
N GLU A 265 22.91 -2.11 7.25
CA GLU A 265 22.01 -2.57 8.32
C GLU A 265 20.86 -3.46 7.81
N LEU A 266 20.39 -3.24 6.57
CA LEU A 266 19.36 -4.07 5.96
C LEU A 266 19.92 -5.42 5.50
N GLU A 267 21.13 -5.45 4.94
CA GLU A 267 21.84 -6.67 4.54
C GLU A 267 22.23 -7.51 5.76
N ASP A 268 22.75 -6.88 6.82
CA ASP A 268 23.05 -7.51 8.11
C ASP A 268 21.81 -8.15 8.71
N MET A 269 20.64 -7.50 8.60
CA MET A 269 19.37 -8.11 8.99
C MET A 269 19.16 -9.45 8.30
N LEU A 270 19.34 -9.50 6.98
CA LEU A 270 19.06 -10.69 6.20
C LEU A 270 20.07 -11.81 6.50
N LEU A 271 21.31 -11.46 6.85
CA LEU A 271 22.32 -12.40 7.36
C LEU A 271 21.92 -12.95 8.74
N ASP A 272 21.51 -12.10 9.68
CA ASP A 272 21.08 -12.48 11.03
C ASP A 272 19.93 -13.49 11.03
N PHE A 273 18.99 -13.34 10.10
CA PHE A 273 17.85 -14.24 9.95
C PHE A 273 18.20 -15.53 9.20
N GLY A 274 19.44 -15.69 8.71
CA GLY A 274 19.94 -16.88 8.03
C GLY A 274 19.46 -17.01 6.57
N ILE A 275 19.01 -15.91 5.98
CA ILE A 275 18.44 -15.88 4.62
C ILE A 275 19.54 -15.63 3.58
N MET A 276 20.51 -14.80 3.93
CA MET A 276 21.78 -14.74 3.22
C MET A 276 22.81 -15.60 3.95
N LYS A 277 23.59 -16.35 3.18
CA LYS A 277 24.76 -17.07 3.70
C LYS A 277 25.94 -16.13 3.71
N THR A 278 26.81 -16.27 4.71
CA THR A 278 28.10 -15.55 4.69
C THR A 278 28.97 -16.06 3.55
N ASP A 279 29.93 -15.25 3.08
CA ASP A 279 30.90 -15.66 2.06
C ASP A 279 31.64 -16.94 2.47
N GLU A 280 31.95 -17.10 3.76
CA GLU A 280 32.56 -18.30 4.32
C GLU A 280 31.64 -19.53 4.19
N GLN A 281 30.35 -19.39 4.48
CA GLN A 281 29.36 -20.47 4.34
C GLN A 281 29.16 -20.85 2.87
N MET A 282 29.12 -19.86 1.96
CA MET A 282 29.02 -20.11 0.53
C MET A 282 30.26 -20.84 0.00
N LEU A 283 31.45 -20.42 0.42
CA LEU A 283 32.72 -21.06 0.02
C LEU A 283 32.81 -22.50 0.54
N ALA A 284 32.42 -22.74 1.80
CA ALA A 284 32.41 -24.08 2.40
C ALA A 284 31.45 -25.03 1.65
N GLU A 285 30.27 -24.56 1.24
CA GLU A 285 29.35 -25.37 0.43
C GLU A 285 29.87 -25.65 -0.98
N LEU A 286 30.53 -24.68 -1.61
CA LEU A 286 31.14 -24.87 -2.93
C LEU A 286 32.23 -25.95 -2.85
N GLN A 287 33.12 -25.84 -1.86
CA GLN A 287 34.17 -26.81 -1.60
C GLN A 287 33.60 -28.21 -1.28
N ALA A 288 32.53 -28.29 -0.48
CA ALA A 288 31.88 -29.56 -0.17
C ALA A 288 31.23 -30.20 -1.41
N LYS A 289 30.59 -29.39 -2.28
CA LYS A 289 30.02 -29.88 -3.56
C LYS A 289 31.10 -30.34 -4.53
N GLU A 290 32.21 -29.62 -4.63
CA GLU A 290 33.35 -30.01 -5.46
C GLU A 290 34.00 -31.31 -4.96
N ALA A 291 34.20 -31.45 -3.65
CA ALA A 291 34.72 -32.67 -3.03
C ALA A 291 33.79 -33.87 -3.25
N ALA A 292 32.48 -33.69 -3.09
CA ALA A 292 31.49 -34.74 -3.34
C ALA A 292 31.46 -35.17 -4.82
N LYS A 293 31.64 -34.22 -5.75
CA LYS A 293 31.70 -34.50 -7.19
C LYS A 293 32.99 -35.22 -7.59
N ALA A 294 34.11 -34.88 -6.96
CA ALA A 294 35.39 -35.56 -7.16
C ALA A 294 35.39 -36.99 -6.58
N ALA A 295 34.67 -37.23 -5.49
CA ALA A 295 34.54 -38.56 -4.89
C ALA A 295 33.55 -39.49 -5.65
N ALA A 296 32.76 -38.94 -6.57
CA ALA A 296 31.80 -39.67 -7.39
C ALA A 296 32.32 -40.01 -8.81
N GLN A 297 33.57 -39.65 -9.13
CA GLN A 297 34.30 -40.02 -10.35
C GLN A 297 35.33 -41.10 -10.05
#